data_AF-A0A820B4C3-F1
#
_entry.id   AF-A0A820B4C3-F1
#
_cell.length_a   1.000
_cell.length_b   1.000
_cell.length_c   1.000
_cell.angle_alpha   90.00
_cell.angle_beta   90.00
_cell.angle_gamma   90.00
#
_symmetry.space_group_name_H-M   'P 1'
#
loop_
_entity.id
_entity.type
_entity.pdbx_description
1 polymer ?
#
loop_
_entity_poly.entity_id
_entity_poly.type
_entity_poly.pdbx_seq_one_letter_code
_entity_poly.pdbx_strand_id
1 'polypeptide(L)'
;MHTLTSAYRPHSNGIIERFNHLFDSILAKYVGDNTINKWDEYVDHALLACRIRQYYATGKTPFYMIYGVEVKLPGDEQAPTRVQQINQLVKQRDIVHQQLDSNAIKMKIYYDHRLKDHVDELQPNDWVFNT
;
A
#
# COMPACT_ATOMS: atom_id res chain seq x y z
N MET A 1 -5.99 1.16 41.89
CA MET A 1 -4.76 1.71 42.49
C MET A 1 -4.55 3.08 41.87
N HIS A 2 -4.51 4.17 42.66
CA HIS A 2 -4.38 5.53 42.16
C HIS A 2 -2.99 6.06 42.53
N THR A 3 -2.20 6.43 41.52
CA THR A 3 -0.83 6.92 41.71
C THR A 3 -0.83 8.44 41.57
N LEU A 4 -0.61 9.15 42.68
CA LEU A 4 -0.48 10.60 42.68
C LEU A 4 0.97 11.01 42.46
N THR A 5 1.19 11.99 41.60
CA THR A 5 2.50 12.64 41.46
C THR A 5 2.79 13.45 42.73
N SER A 6 4.02 13.36 43.25
CA SER A 6 4.47 14.20 44.37
C SER A 6 4.34 15.67 44.00
N ALA A 7 3.87 16.51 44.94
CA ALA A 7 3.81 17.95 44.76
C ALA A 7 5.18 18.49 44.29
N TYR A 8 5.14 19.40 43.31
CA TYR A 8 6.32 20.07 42.73
C TYR A 8 7.40 19.16 42.13
N ARG A 9 7.06 17.92 41.72
CA ARG A 9 7.98 17.03 40.97
C ARG A 9 7.53 16.79 39.52
N PRO A 10 7.82 17.71 38.58
CA PRO A 10 7.45 17.57 37.17
C PRO A 10 8.12 16.35 36.49
N HIS A 11 9.27 15.91 37.01
CA HIS A 11 10.02 14.76 36.47
C HIS A 11 9.22 13.46 36.35
N SER A 12 8.23 13.26 37.23
CA SER A 12 7.38 12.05 37.19
C SER A 12 6.35 12.06 36.05
N ASN A 13 6.08 13.22 35.43
CA ASN A 13 5.03 13.37 34.42
C ASN A 13 5.53 13.75 33.02
N GLY A 14 6.83 13.62 32.76
CA GLY A 14 7.45 14.11 31.52
C GLY A 14 6.95 13.48 30.21
N ILE A 15 6.26 12.33 30.26
CA ILE A 15 5.59 11.77 29.07
C ILE A 15 4.33 12.57 28.74
N ILE A 16 3.53 12.92 29.75
CA ILE A 16 2.33 13.73 29.59
C ILE A 16 2.71 15.16 29.20
N GLU A 17 3.73 15.75 29.81
CA GLU A 17 4.20 17.10 29.43
C GLU A 17 4.63 17.17 27.96
N ARG A 18 5.41 16.18 27.48
CA ARG A 18 5.78 16.08 26.06
C ARG A 18 4.58 15.90 25.14
N PHE A 19 3.60 15.10 25.56
CA PHE A 19 2.36 14.94 24.82
C PHE A 19 1.57 16.25 24.75
N ASN A 20 1.43 16.96 25.87
CA ASN A 20 0.71 18.24 25.92
C ASN A 20 1.37 19.27 24.99
N HIS A 21 2.70 19.39 25.02
CA HIS A 21 3.42 20.25 24.08
C HIS A 21 3.18 19.88 22.61
N LEU A 22 3.15 18.59 22.29
CA LEU A 22 2.83 18.13 20.93
C LEU A 22 1.39 18.50 20.56
N PHE A 23 0.43 18.21 21.44
CA PHE A 23 -0.98 18.49 21.24
C PHE A 23 -1.22 19.98 21.01
N ASP A 24 -0.68 20.84 21.87
CA ASP A 24 -0.77 22.30 21.75
C ASP A 24 -0.18 22.78 20.42
N SER A 25 0.97 22.24 20.01
CA SER A 25 1.61 22.62 18.75
C SER A 25 0.77 22.24 17.51
N ILE A 26 0.01 21.15 17.58
CA ILE A 26 -0.88 20.71 16.49
C ILE A 26 -2.16 21.54 16.51
N LEU A 27 -2.74 21.74 17.68
CA LEU A 27 -3.95 22.53 17.85
C LEU A 27 -3.74 23.97 17.38
N ALA A 28 -2.63 24.60 17.74
CA ALA A 28 -2.28 25.94 17.28
C ALA A 28 -2.26 26.06 15.76
N LYS A 29 -1.85 25.01 15.04
CA LYS A 29 -1.85 24.98 13.56
C LYS A 29 -3.25 24.90 12.97
N TYR A 30 -4.18 24.21 13.64
CA TYR A 30 -5.57 24.12 13.18
C TYR A 30 -6.33 25.43 13.43
N VAL A 31 -6.09 26.05 14.58
CA VAL A 31 -6.81 27.24 15.03
C VAL A 31 -6.35 28.51 14.30
N GLY A 32 -5.04 28.67 14.06
CA GLY A 32 -4.49 29.88 13.44
C GLY A 32 -4.86 31.19 14.15
N ASP A 33 -4.51 32.33 13.56
CA ASP A 33 -4.66 33.63 14.24
C ASP A 33 -6.12 34.13 14.27
N ASN A 34 -6.93 33.75 13.27
CA ASN A 34 -8.29 34.30 13.10
C ASN A 34 -9.40 33.45 13.76
N THR A 35 -9.10 32.24 14.26
CA THR A 35 -10.14 31.35 14.82
C THR A 35 -9.86 30.86 16.25
N ILE A 36 -9.04 31.59 17.01
CA ILE A 36 -8.74 31.31 18.44
C ILE A 36 -9.98 30.98 19.27
N ASN A 37 -11.11 31.65 19.03
CA ASN A 37 -12.34 31.45 19.80
C ASN A 37 -13.04 30.11 19.53
N LYS A 38 -12.59 29.35 18.53
CA LYS A 38 -13.17 28.08 18.08
C LYS A 38 -12.22 26.89 18.27
N TRP A 39 -11.25 27.03 19.15
CA TRP A 39 -10.23 26.00 19.37
C TRP A 39 -10.82 24.64 19.77
N ASP A 40 -11.96 24.65 20.45
CA ASP A 40 -12.72 23.48 20.89
C ASP A 40 -13.24 22.65 19.71
N GLU A 41 -13.64 23.30 18.60
CA GLU A 41 -14.07 22.63 17.36
C GLU A 41 -12.92 21.81 16.72
N TYR A 42 -11.66 22.18 16.99
CA TYR A 42 -10.48 21.54 16.41
C TYR A 42 -9.81 20.49 17.30
N VAL A 43 -10.31 20.27 18.53
CA VAL A 43 -9.73 19.31 19.48
C VAL A 43 -9.68 17.90 18.90
N ASP A 44 -10.79 17.42 18.32
CA ASP A 44 -10.86 16.07 17.75
C ASP A 44 -9.89 15.90 16.58
N HIS A 45 -9.74 16.93 15.75
CA HIS A 45 -8.80 16.95 14.62
C HIS A 45 -7.35 16.88 15.12
N ALA A 46 -7.01 17.68 16.14
CA ALA A 46 -5.68 17.67 16.74
C ALA A 46 -5.36 16.33 17.42
N LEU A 47 -6.32 15.72 18.11
CA LEU A 47 -6.17 14.39 18.72
C LEU A 47 -5.98 13.31 17.65
N LEU A 48 -6.73 13.36 16.56
CA LEU A 48 -6.55 12.43 15.44
C LEU A 48 -5.12 12.56 14.87
N ALA A 49 -4.67 13.78 14.59
CA ALA A 49 -3.32 14.04 14.12
C ALA A 49 -2.24 13.50 15.07
N CYS A 50 -2.43 13.64 16.39
CA CYS A 50 -1.53 13.02 17.38
C CYS A 50 -1.48 11.49 17.27
N ARG A 51 -2.63 10.83 17.07
CA ARG A 51 -2.77 9.37 17.03
C ARG A 51 -2.21 8.74 15.76
N ILE A 52 -2.30 9.44 14.63
CA ILE A 52 -1.85 8.94 13.31
C ILE A 52 -0.41 9.33 12.98
N ARG A 53 0.19 10.24 13.75
CA ARG A 53 1.58 10.65 13.54
C ARG A 53 2.55 9.53 13.94
N GLN A 54 3.51 9.24 13.06
CA GLN A 54 4.57 8.29 13.36
C GLN A 54 5.53 8.87 14.42
N TYR A 55 5.80 8.09 15.47
CA TYR A 55 6.79 8.47 16.48
C TYR A 55 8.19 8.07 16.04
N TYR A 56 9.17 8.96 16.20
CA TYR A 56 10.55 8.74 15.74
C TYR A 56 11.20 7.52 16.41
N ALA A 57 11.02 7.36 17.72
CA ALA A 57 11.66 6.29 18.49
C ALA A 57 11.17 4.89 18.10
N THR A 58 9.92 4.76 17.66
CA THR A 58 9.27 3.47 17.40
C THR A 58 9.02 3.20 15.92
N GLY A 59 9.09 4.23 15.06
CA GLY A 59 8.70 4.13 13.66
C GLY A 59 7.24 3.74 13.47
N LYS A 60 6.39 3.88 14.48
CA LYS A 60 4.97 3.46 14.45
C LYS A 60 4.07 4.55 15.00
N THR A 61 2.82 4.54 14.56
CA THR A 61 1.79 5.47 15.04
C THR A 61 1.21 4.97 16.36
N PRO A 62 0.80 5.86 17.29
CA PRO A 62 0.09 5.45 18.50
C PRO A 62 -1.16 4.62 18.21
N PHE A 63 -1.89 4.96 17.14
CA PHE A 63 -3.04 4.19 16.69
C PHE A 63 -2.68 2.72 16.38
N TYR A 64 -1.61 2.51 15.60
CA TYR A 64 -1.13 1.17 15.29
C TYR A 64 -0.69 0.40 16.54
N MET A 65 -0.04 1.07 17.50
CA MET A 65 0.39 0.42 18.73
C MET A 65 -0.76 -0.10 19.59
N ILE A 66 -1.91 0.61 19.58
CA ILE A 66 -3.07 0.25 20.40
C ILE A 66 -3.92 -0.81 19.69
N TYR A 67 -4.18 -0.63 18.38
CA TYR A 67 -5.14 -1.45 17.65
C TYR A 67 -4.51 -2.53 16.76
N GLY A 68 -3.19 -2.48 16.55
CA GLY A 68 -2.47 -3.43 15.69
C GLY A 68 -2.79 -3.31 14.20
N VAL A 69 -3.51 -2.26 13.78
CA VAL A 69 -3.90 -2.01 12.39
C VAL A 69 -3.46 -0.61 11.97
N GLU A 70 -3.05 -0.47 10.71
CA GLU A 70 -2.72 0.84 10.15
C GLU A 70 -3.99 1.68 10.02
N VAL A 71 -3.87 2.97 10.33
CA VAL A 71 -4.99 3.91 10.20
C VAL A 71 -5.36 4.09 8.74
N LYS A 72 -6.65 4.20 8.45
CA LYS A 72 -7.18 4.53 7.13
C LYS A 72 -7.84 5.89 7.19
N LEU A 73 -7.32 6.85 6.44
CA LEU A 73 -7.83 8.20 6.33
C LEU A 73 -8.77 8.34 5.11
N PRO A 74 -9.73 9.28 5.16
CA PRO A 74 -10.48 9.65 3.97
C PRO A 74 -9.52 10.14 2.88
N GLY A 75 -9.43 9.40 1.78
CA GLY A 75 -8.50 9.69 0.67
C GLY A 75 -7.36 8.69 0.53
N ASP A 76 -7.12 7.83 1.52
CA ASP A 76 -6.19 6.72 1.35
C ASP A 76 -6.71 5.75 0.28
N GLU A 77 -5.79 5.20 -0.52
CA GLU A 77 -6.14 4.18 -1.50
C GLU A 77 -6.78 2.98 -0.78
N GLN A 78 -8.02 2.69 -1.16
CA GLN A 78 -8.69 1.50 -0.66
C GLN A 78 -7.95 0.29 -1.18
N ALA A 79 -7.62 -0.63 -0.27
CA ALA A 79 -7.15 -1.94 -0.68
C ALA A 79 -8.14 -2.53 -1.70
N PRO A 80 -7.64 -3.11 -2.82
CA PRO A 80 -8.52 -3.59 -3.86
C PRO A 80 -9.46 -4.63 -3.28
N THR A 81 -10.74 -4.45 -3.53
CA THR A 81 -11.77 -5.42 -3.14
C THR A 81 -11.46 -6.77 -3.79
N ARG A 82 -11.96 -7.85 -3.19
CA ARG A 82 -11.79 -9.22 -3.73
C ARG A 82 -12.18 -9.30 -5.21
N VAL A 83 -13.22 -8.59 -5.63
CA VAL A 83 -13.66 -8.54 -7.03
C VAL A 83 -12.64 -7.83 -7.91
N GLN A 84 -12.09 -6.69 -7.47
CA GLN A 84 -11.03 -5.99 -8.21
C GLN A 84 -9.77 -6.85 -8.36
N GLN A 85 -9.39 -7.58 -7.31
CA GLN A 85 -8.27 -8.53 -7.34
C GLN A 85 -8.53 -9.65 -8.36
N ILE A 86 -9.73 -10.25 -8.35
CA ILE A 86 -10.11 -11.29 -9.32
C ILE A 86 -10.08 -10.73 -10.75
N ASN A 87 -10.62 -9.54 -10.99
CA ASN A 87 -10.63 -8.92 -12.32
C ASN A 87 -9.21 -8.61 -12.81
N GLN A 88 -8.31 -8.19 -11.93
CA GLN A 88 -6.89 -8.03 -12.26
C GLN A 88 -6.28 -9.38 -12.66
N LEU A 89 -6.52 -10.44 -11.89
CA LEU A 89 -6.01 -11.78 -12.21
C LEU A 89 -6.54 -12.31 -13.54
N VAL A 90 -7.84 -12.13 -13.82
CA VAL A 90 -8.45 -12.50 -15.11
C VAL A 90 -7.81 -11.71 -16.24
N LYS A 91 -7.63 -10.39 -16.08
CA LYS A 91 -6.96 -9.55 -17.08
C LYS A 91 -5.52 -9.99 -17.35
N GLN A 92 -4.76 -10.31 -16.29
CA GLN A 92 -3.39 -10.82 -16.43
C GLN A 92 -3.38 -12.17 -17.18
N ARG A 93 -4.30 -13.08 -16.81
CA ARG A 93 -4.46 -14.37 -17.47
C ARG A 93 -4.73 -14.20 -18.97
N ASP A 94 -5.65 -13.31 -19.34
CA ASP A 94 -6.04 -13.09 -20.74
C ASP A 94 -4.88 -12.51 -21.57
N ILE A 95 -4.10 -11.59 -20.99
CA ILE A 95 -2.88 -11.06 -21.62
C ILE A 95 -1.88 -12.19 -21.90
N VAL A 96 -1.64 -13.06 -20.91
CA VAL A 96 -0.72 -14.19 -21.05
C VAL A 96 -1.21 -15.15 -22.14
N HIS A 97 -2.50 -15.49 -22.17
CA HIS A 97 -3.05 -16.34 -23.22
C HIS A 97 -2.88 -15.75 -24.62
N GLN A 98 -3.17 -14.46 -24.79
CA GLN A 98 -3.00 -13.79 -26.07
C GLN A 98 -1.53 -13.79 -26.54
N GLN A 99 -0.59 -13.65 -25.61
CA GLN A 99 0.84 -13.76 -25.89
C GLN A 99 1.26 -15.19 -26.24
N LEU A 100 0.73 -16.20 -25.56
CA LEU A 100 0.96 -17.59 -25.91
C LEU A 100 0.47 -17.91 -27.32
N ASP A 101 -0.74 -17.47 -27.68
CA ASP A 101 -1.30 -17.67 -29.02
C ASP A 101 -0.45 -16.97 -30.09
N SER A 102 -0.08 -15.72 -29.83
CA SER A 102 0.78 -14.94 -30.72
C SER A 102 2.16 -15.59 -30.90
N ASN A 103 2.73 -16.13 -29.81
CA ASN A 103 4.02 -16.81 -29.85
C ASN A 103 3.90 -18.14 -30.59
N ALA A 104 2.83 -18.90 -30.40
CA ALA A 104 2.57 -20.14 -31.13
C ALA A 104 2.48 -19.89 -32.65
N ILE A 105 1.77 -18.84 -33.06
CA ILE A 105 1.67 -18.42 -34.48
C ILE A 105 3.06 -18.05 -35.03
N LYS A 106 3.82 -17.21 -34.32
CA LYS A 106 5.18 -16.83 -34.73
C LYS A 106 6.10 -18.04 -34.84
N MET A 107 6.02 -18.95 -33.88
CA MET A 107 6.82 -20.16 -33.85
C MET A 107 6.51 -21.07 -35.05
N LYS A 108 5.22 -21.25 -35.37
CA LYS A 108 4.79 -21.99 -36.55
C LYS A 108 5.37 -21.38 -37.83
N ILE A 109 5.20 -20.06 -38.02
CA ILE A 109 5.73 -19.35 -39.19
C ILE A 109 7.25 -19.54 -39.31
N TYR A 110 7.98 -19.44 -38.19
CA TYR A 110 9.42 -19.65 -38.16
C TYR A 110 9.83 -21.04 -38.65
N TYR A 111 9.19 -22.09 -38.11
CA TYR A 111 9.48 -23.46 -38.52
C TYR A 111 9.02 -23.76 -39.95
N ASP A 112 7.86 -23.25 -40.39
CA ASP A 112 7.37 -23.43 -41.76
C ASP A 112 8.34 -22.83 -42.79
N HIS A 113 8.90 -21.64 -42.52
CA HIS A 113 9.93 -21.03 -43.36
C HIS A 113 11.22 -21.85 -43.37
N ARG A 114 11.70 -22.27 -42.19
CA ARG A 114 12.93 -23.07 -42.08
C ARG A 114 12.81 -24.46 -42.70
N LEU A 115 11.62 -25.06 -42.65
CA LEU A 115 11.31 -26.32 -43.32
C LEU A 115 11.47 -26.15 -44.83
N LYS A 116 10.86 -25.10 -45.43
CA LYS A 116 10.96 -24.80 -46.87
C LYS A 116 12.39 -24.69 -47.38
N ASP A 117 13.29 -24.09 -46.61
CA ASP A 117 14.71 -23.94 -46.98
C ASP A 117 15.46 -25.29 -47.06
N HIS A 118 14.92 -26.35 -46.45
CA HIS A 118 15.52 -27.70 -46.40
C HIS A 118 14.65 -28.80 -47.05
N VAL A 119 13.50 -28.47 -47.65
CA VAL A 119 12.64 -29.48 -48.33
C VAL A 119 13.35 -30.12 -49.52
N ASP A 120 14.20 -29.37 -50.24
CA ASP A 120 14.92 -29.86 -51.43
C ASP A 120 16.04 -30.87 -51.09
N GLU A 121 16.39 -31.02 -49.80
CA GLU A 121 17.37 -32.00 -49.32
C GLU A 121 16.72 -33.36 -48.96
N LEU A 122 15.39 -33.42 -48.82
CA LEU A 122 14.66 -34.64 -48.45
C LEU A 122 14.65 -35.64 -49.61
N GLN A 123 15.04 -36.88 -49.32
CA GLN A 123 15.06 -37.95 -50.32
C GLN A 123 13.79 -38.81 -50.23
N PRO A 124 13.34 -39.44 -51.34
CA PRO A 124 12.25 -40.41 -51.28
C PRO A 124 12.57 -41.54 -50.28
N ASN A 125 11.76 -41.68 -49.21
CA ASN A 125 11.86 -42.57 -48.03
C ASN A 125 12.37 -41.96 -46.71
N ASP A 126 12.62 -40.66 -46.62
CA ASP A 126 12.83 -40.02 -45.31
C ASP A 126 11.54 -40.04 -44.48
N TRP A 127 11.65 -40.46 -43.21
CA TRP A 127 10.51 -40.57 -42.30
C TRP A 127 10.11 -39.19 -41.78
N VAL A 128 8.95 -38.70 -42.21
CA VAL A 128 8.33 -37.50 -41.64
C VAL A 128 7.29 -37.96 -40.64
N PHE A 129 7.50 -37.67 -39.35
CA PHE A 129 6.53 -37.99 -38.30
C PHE A 129 5.26 -37.17 -38.53
N ASN A 130 4.14 -37.85 -38.78
CA ASN A 130 2.82 -37.23 -38.92
C ASN A 130 2.11 -37.34 -37.57
N THR A 131 2.04 -36.23 -36.83
CA THR A 131 1.27 -36.08 -35.59
C THR A 131 0.10 -35.15 -35.79
#